data_AF-D5U0X2-F1
#
_entry.id   AF-D5U0X2-F1
#
_cell.length_a   1.000
_cell.length_b   1.000
_cell.length_c   1.000
_cell.angle_alpha   90.00
_cell.angle_beta   90.00
_cell.angle_gamma   90.00
#
_symmetry.space_group_name_H-M   'P 1'
#
loop_
_entity.id
_entity.type
_entity.pdbx_description
1 polymer ?
#
loop_
_entity_poly.entity_id
_entity_poly.type
_entity_poly.pdbx_seq_one_letter_code
_entity_poly.pdbx_strand_id
1 'polypeptide(L)'
;MSSKRTYTHIILEYLNMYPGSGIKDISDSTGLSPLIVRKILYKLKNDNYVEKSGNGYVLTERGSRLLEYISSKIPEHRETTDKAQQTITKREEATGDHVKSREEHSNETSLKLMSDEIQQRLDYIEKRLSRIEKEIEELRRALNYLSEPKRESKTLPSPVLSFNDAQTLLGSLFERMLYEGKIVRIGKLVVEKSFYEQFKRKFPLKISDVENLSDAEKILLEEMRKEALVILYAGRELRLVES
;
A
#
# COMPACT_ATOMS: atom_id res chain seq x y z
N MET A 1 -8.17 3.94 26.15
CA MET A 1 -7.94 3.13 24.94
C MET A 1 -6.55 3.45 24.41
N SER A 2 -5.71 2.43 24.24
CA SER A 2 -4.30 2.55 23.86
C SER A 2 -4.13 3.27 22.52
N SER A 3 -3.55 4.47 22.52
CA SER A 3 -3.14 5.16 21.30
C SER A 3 -2.10 4.31 20.60
N LYS A 4 -2.45 3.69 19.46
CA LYS A 4 -1.52 2.81 18.72
C LYS A 4 -0.39 3.68 18.17
N ARG A 5 0.80 3.58 18.79
CA ARG A 5 2.03 4.14 18.26
C ARG A 5 2.22 3.64 16.82
N THR A 6 2.42 4.54 15.87
CA THR A 6 2.71 4.15 14.49
C THR A 6 4.12 3.56 14.41
N TYR A 7 4.36 2.63 13.49
CA TYR A 7 5.70 2.05 13.30
C TYR A 7 6.77 3.11 13.01
N THR A 8 6.40 4.21 12.34
CA THR A 8 7.27 5.37 12.14
C THR A 8 7.65 6.04 13.45
N HIS A 9 6.69 6.26 14.35
CA HIS A 9 6.97 6.85 15.66
C HIS A 9 7.89 5.95 16.48
N ILE A 10 7.62 4.64 16.51
CA ILE A 10 8.42 3.65 17.24
C ILE A 10 9.87 3.65 16.73
N ILE A 11 10.09 3.66 15.41
CA ILE A 11 11.43 3.65 14.82
C ILE A 11 12.17 4.97 15.08
N LEU A 12 11.48 6.12 14.97
CA LEU A 12 12.10 7.43 15.25
C LEU A 12 12.45 7.58 16.74
N GLU A 13 11.56 7.16 17.64
CA GLU A 13 11.79 7.15 19.08
C GLU A 13 12.99 6.26 19.44
N TYR A 14 13.07 5.06 18.85
CA TYR A 14 14.20 4.16 19.06
C TYR A 14 15.51 4.75 18.56
N LEU A 15 15.54 5.34 17.36
CA LEU A 15 16.74 6.00 16.83
C LEU A 15 17.16 7.24 17.63
N ASN A 16 16.22 7.89 18.32
CA ASN A 16 16.53 8.99 19.24
C ASN A 16 17.24 8.49 20.51
N MET A 17 16.86 7.32 21.01
CA MET A 17 17.47 6.70 22.19
C MET A 17 18.80 6.01 21.85
N TYR A 18 18.90 5.40 20.67
CA TYR A 18 20.05 4.58 20.25
C TYR A 18 20.55 4.98 18.84
N PRO A 19 21.23 6.13 18.70
CA PRO A 19 21.78 6.58 17.43
C PRO A 19 22.84 5.60 16.91
N GLY A 20 22.81 5.32 15.60
CA GLY A 20 23.72 4.36 14.95
C GLY A 20 23.20 2.93 14.93
N SER A 21 21.96 2.68 15.38
CA SER A 21 21.34 1.36 15.34
C SER A 21 21.05 0.88 13.91
N GLY A 22 21.30 -0.40 13.67
CA GLY A 22 21.02 -1.08 12.41
C GLY A 22 19.59 -1.61 12.33
N ILE A 23 19.22 -2.12 11.15
CA ILE A 23 17.89 -2.71 10.89
C ILE A 23 17.60 -3.89 11.85
N LYS A 24 18.63 -4.68 12.18
CA LYS A 24 18.50 -5.83 13.10
C LYS A 24 18.20 -5.37 14.52
N ASP A 25 19.01 -4.46 15.05
CA ASP A 25 18.85 -3.92 16.40
C ASP A 25 17.47 -3.29 16.62
N ILE A 26 16.97 -2.55 15.62
CA ILE A 26 15.63 -1.96 15.66
C ILE A 26 14.55 -3.05 15.57
N SER A 27 14.73 -4.06 14.74
CA SER A 27 13.77 -5.16 14.58
C SER A 27 13.61 -5.96 15.88
N ASP A 28 14.74 -6.31 16.51
CA ASP A 28 14.78 -7.12 17.72
C ASP A 28 14.18 -6.39 18.93
N SER A 29 14.43 -5.09 19.04
CA SER A 29 13.93 -4.25 20.14
C SER A 29 12.46 -3.84 20.00
N THR A 30 11.99 -3.58 18.77
CA THR A 30 10.63 -3.09 18.51
C THR A 30 9.63 -4.20 18.23
N GLY A 31 10.10 -5.43 18.01
CA GLY A 31 9.27 -6.57 17.59
C GLY A 31 8.72 -6.44 16.16
N LEU A 32 9.19 -5.46 15.39
CA LEU A 32 8.82 -5.26 14.00
C LEU A 32 9.63 -6.20 13.10
N SER A 33 9.05 -6.65 11.98
CA SER A 33 9.82 -7.44 11.02
C SER A 33 10.95 -6.63 10.38
N PRO A 34 12.12 -7.23 10.07
CA PRO A 34 13.23 -6.52 9.45
C PRO A 34 12.87 -5.85 8.12
N LEU A 35 11.88 -6.41 7.39
CA LEU A 35 11.37 -5.85 6.14
C LEU A 35 10.58 -4.55 6.36
N ILE A 36 9.74 -4.51 7.39
CA ILE A 36 8.98 -3.30 7.76
C ILE A 36 9.94 -2.20 8.20
N VAL A 37 10.90 -2.54 9.07
CA VAL A 37 11.93 -1.61 9.55
C VAL A 37 12.72 -1.03 8.36
N ARG A 38 13.20 -1.89 7.46
CA ARG A 38 13.92 -1.47 6.25
C ARG A 38 13.10 -0.51 5.39
N LYS A 39 11.83 -0.85 5.12
CA LYS A 39 10.94 -0.04 4.28
C LYS A 39 10.72 1.34 4.89
N ILE A 40 10.48 1.42 6.20
CA ILE A 40 10.27 2.69 6.90
C ILE A 40 11.55 3.52 6.94
N LEU A 41 12.70 2.92 7.28
CA LEU A 41 13.98 3.62 7.30
C LEU A 41 14.37 4.17 5.93
N TYR A 42 14.11 3.43 4.85
CA TYR A 42 14.39 3.91 3.50
C TYR A 42 13.51 5.10 3.14
N LYS A 43 12.24 5.07 3.53
CA LYS A 43 11.33 6.21 3.35
C LYS A 43 11.81 7.43 4.15
N LEU A 44 12.09 7.24 5.45
CA LEU A 44 12.59 8.30 6.32
C LEU A 44 13.94 8.87 5.83
N LYS A 45 14.80 8.03 5.25
CA LYS A 45 16.07 8.45 4.66
C LYS A 45 15.85 9.29 3.41
N ASN A 46 15.00 8.84 2.50
CA ASN A 46 14.67 9.58 1.27
C ASN A 46 14.06 10.94 1.58
N ASP A 47 13.28 11.03 2.67
CA ASP A 47 12.65 12.28 3.12
C ASP A 47 13.57 13.15 4.01
N ASN A 48 14.85 12.75 4.18
CA ASN A 48 15.88 13.42 5.00
C ASN A 48 15.53 13.55 6.50
N TYR A 49 14.76 12.61 7.05
CA TYR A 49 14.49 12.51 8.49
C TYR A 49 15.52 11.65 9.22
N VAL A 50 16.18 10.73 8.52
CA VAL A 50 17.27 9.90 9.07
C VAL A 50 18.42 9.83 8.06
N GLU A 51 19.64 9.68 8.56
CA GLU A 51 20.84 9.51 7.76
C GLU A 51 21.54 8.20 8.09
N LYS A 52 22.30 7.67 7.13
CA LYS A 52 23.08 6.45 7.34
C LYS A 52 24.42 6.84 7.97
N SER A 53 24.68 6.36 9.18
CA SER A 53 25.96 6.55 9.88
C SER A 53 26.59 5.19 10.10
N GLY A 54 27.66 4.90 9.35
CA GLY A 54 28.32 3.59 9.34
C GLY A 54 27.36 2.45 8.98
N ASN A 55 27.18 1.52 9.91
CA ASN A 55 26.32 0.34 9.74
C ASN A 55 24.86 0.57 10.14
N GLY A 56 24.51 1.74 10.68
CA GLY A 56 23.17 2.04 11.15
C GLY A 56 22.65 3.40 10.73
N TYR A 57 21.69 3.91 11.49
CA TYR A 57 20.95 5.12 11.17
C TYR A 57 20.96 6.11 12.34
N VAL A 58 20.94 7.40 12.03
CA VAL A 58 20.86 8.50 12.99
C VAL A 58 19.77 9.47 12.58
N LEU A 59 19.14 10.13 13.55
CA LEU A 59 18.18 11.19 13.26
C LEU A 59 18.88 12.44 12.74
N THR A 60 18.29 13.07 11.73
CA THR A 60 18.67 14.43 11.32
C THR A 60 17.95 15.44 12.21
N GLU A 61 18.36 16.72 12.17
CA GLU A 61 17.64 17.80 12.84
C GLU A 61 16.15 17.85 12.43
N ARG A 62 15.88 17.59 11.14
CA ARG A 62 14.53 17.50 10.59
C ARG A 62 13.77 16.30 11.16
N GLY A 63 14.45 15.16 11.34
CA GLY A 63 13.91 13.96 11.99
C GLY A 63 13.50 14.21 13.43
N SER A 64 14.33 14.91 14.21
CA SER A 64 14.03 15.24 15.60
C SER A 64 12.81 16.14 15.73
N ARG A 65 12.68 17.16 14.85
CA ARG A 65 11.48 18.01 14.79
C ARG A 65 10.23 17.23 14.42
N LEU A 66 10.35 16.25 13.51
CA LEU A 66 9.24 15.36 13.16
C LEU A 66 8.84 14.48 14.36
N LEU A 67 9.81 13.94 15.10
CA LEU A 67 9.54 13.15 16.30
C LEU A 67 8.82 13.98 17.36
N GLU A 68 9.24 15.22 17.60
CA GLU A 68 8.59 16.14 18.54
C GLU A 68 7.15 16.48 18.09
N TYR A 69 6.95 16.73 16.80
CA TYR A 69 5.63 16.97 16.21
C TYR A 69 4.69 15.76 16.36
N ILE A 70 5.20 14.55 16.11
CA ILE A 70 4.42 13.33 16.28
C ILE A 70 4.10 13.09 17.77
N SER A 71 5.08 13.31 18.64
CA SER A 71 4.94 13.10 20.08
C SER A 71 3.97 14.10 20.72
N SER A 72 3.96 15.36 20.28
CA SER A 72 3.02 16.39 20.75
C SER A 72 1.57 16.16 20.32
N LYS A 73 1.34 15.37 19.27
CA LYS A 73 0.01 14.99 18.79
C LYS A 73 -0.55 13.74 19.48
N ILE A 74 0.24 13.05 20.29
CA ILE A 74 -0.18 11.89 21.07
C ILE A 74 -0.50 12.38 22.49
N PRO A 75 -1.75 12.27 22.97
CA PRO A 75 -2.06 12.68 24.34
C PRO A 75 -1.44 11.71 25.37
N GLU A 76 -0.51 12.26 26.16
CA GLU A 76 0.18 11.79 27.39
C GLU A 76 1.23 10.66 27.25
N HIS A 77 2.43 10.71 27.85
CA HIS A 77 2.96 11.43 29.03
C HIS A 77 4.29 12.15 28.69
N ARG A 78 4.39 13.44 29.03
CA ARG A 78 5.68 14.02 29.45
C ARG A 78 5.78 13.76 30.95
N GLU A 79 6.64 12.84 31.36
CA GLU A 79 7.36 12.93 32.62
C GLU A 79 8.56 11.98 32.61
N THR A 80 9.61 12.40 33.30
CA THR A 80 10.96 11.82 33.39
C THR A 80 11.86 12.08 32.17
N THR A 81 12.56 13.21 32.16
CA THR A 81 13.92 13.34 32.74
C THR A 81 14.43 14.76 32.52
N ASP A 82 15.09 15.28 33.56
CA ASP A 82 16.04 16.39 33.58
C ASP A 82 15.54 17.82 33.34
N LYS A 83 15.13 18.46 34.45
CA LYS A 83 15.65 19.79 34.89
C LYS A 83 14.91 20.24 36.17
N ALA A 84 15.39 19.82 37.34
CA ALA A 84 15.12 20.48 38.62
C ALA A 84 16.14 20.02 39.68
N GLN A 85 17.43 20.27 39.44
CA GLN A 85 18.35 20.46 40.55
C GLN A 85 18.43 21.95 40.85
N GLN A 86 18.41 22.28 42.14
CA GLN A 86 18.48 23.61 42.74
C GLN A 86 17.14 24.35 42.80
N THR A 87 16.40 24.13 43.89
CA THR A 87 16.15 25.22 44.85
C THR A 87 15.46 24.71 46.13
N ILE A 88 16.04 25.11 47.26
CA ILE A 88 15.39 25.41 48.56
C ILE A 88 15.22 24.24 49.54
N THR A 89 16.29 24.06 50.30
CA THR A 89 16.31 23.66 51.72
C THR A 89 15.51 24.64 52.59
N LYS A 90 14.95 24.13 53.71
CA LYS A 90 14.13 24.78 54.77
C LYS A 90 12.67 24.93 54.34
N ARG A 91 11.67 24.33 55.00
CA ARG A 91 11.42 24.39 56.45
C ARG A 91 10.30 23.39 56.79
N GLU A 92 10.63 22.27 57.41
CA GLU A 92 9.67 21.49 58.19
C GLU A 92 9.67 22.05 59.61
N GLU A 93 8.48 22.37 60.12
CA GLU A 93 8.00 22.06 61.49
C GLU A 93 6.76 22.93 61.75
N ALA A 94 5.59 22.30 61.74
CA ALA A 94 4.61 22.41 62.83
C ALA A 94 3.33 21.60 62.51
N THR A 95 3.09 20.63 63.38
CA THR A 95 1.78 20.19 63.90
C THR A 95 0.79 19.49 62.97
N GLY A 96 0.62 18.20 63.25
CA GLY A 96 -0.48 17.37 62.78
C GLY A 96 -1.79 17.56 63.54
N ASP A 97 -2.70 16.64 63.23
CA ASP A 97 -4.08 16.45 63.71
C ASP A 97 -5.14 17.42 63.16
N HIS A 98 -5.66 17.10 61.96
CA HIS A 98 -7.11 17.07 61.65
C HIS A 98 -7.39 16.88 60.15
N VAL A 99 -7.17 15.70 59.55
CA VAL A 99 -7.70 15.41 58.21
C VAL A 99 -7.97 13.90 58.06
N LYS A 100 -9.16 13.44 58.45
CA LYS A 100 -9.68 12.13 57.99
C LYS A 100 -11.09 12.19 57.41
N SER A 101 -11.75 13.36 57.43
CA SER A 101 -13.16 13.50 57.04
C SER A 101 -13.38 14.36 55.78
N ARG A 102 -12.31 14.85 55.14
CA ARG A 102 -12.40 15.78 53.98
C ARG A 102 -12.00 15.15 52.64
N GLU A 103 -11.37 13.99 52.64
CA GLU A 103 -10.86 13.34 51.43
C GLU A 103 -11.96 12.61 50.64
N GLU A 104 -13.01 12.11 51.29
CA GLU A 104 -14.06 11.34 50.63
C GLU A 104 -15.00 12.20 49.75
N HIS A 105 -15.34 13.43 50.17
CA HIS A 105 -16.18 14.34 49.37
C HIS A 105 -15.45 15.04 48.22
N SER A 106 -14.12 15.18 48.31
CA SER A 106 -13.31 15.75 47.22
C SER A 106 -13.14 14.77 46.05
N ASN A 107 -13.06 13.47 46.35
CA ASN A 107 -12.92 12.44 45.35
C ASN A 107 -14.22 12.24 44.56
N GLU A 108 -15.38 12.30 45.22
CA GLU A 108 -16.67 12.06 44.56
C GLU A 108 -17.08 13.20 43.60
N THR A 109 -16.74 14.45 43.93
CA THR A 109 -16.94 15.60 43.03
C THR A 109 -15.95 15.59 41.87
N SER A 110 -14.70 15.19 42.11
CA SER A 110 -13.70 15.02 41.05
C SER A 110 -14.10 13.91 40.07
N LEU A 111 -14.61 12.77 40.57
CA LEU A 111 -15.08 11.66 39.74
C LEU A 111 -16.29 12.04 38.88
N LYS A 112 -17.23 12.84 39.41
CA LYS A 112 -18.37 13.35 38.63
C LYS A 112 -17.94 14.29 37.51
N LEU A 113 -17.02 15.21 37.79
CA LEU A 113 -16.47 16.11 36.77
C LEU A 113 -15.71 15.35 35.67
N MET A 114 -14.94 14.33 36.04
CA MET A 114 -14.28 13.44 35.07
C MET A 114 -15.29 12.63 34.25
N SER A 115 -16.36 12.15 34.87
CA SER A 115 -17.44 11.43 34.18
C SER A 115 -18.14 12.31 33.15
N ASP A 116 -18.49 13.55 33.52
CA ASP A 116 -19.13 14.51 32.61
C ASP A 116 -18.19 14.89 31.45
N GLU A 117 -16.89 15.07 31.73
CA GLU A 117 -15.90 15.33 30.69
C GLU A 117 -15.73 14.15 29.74
N ILE A 118 -15.72 12.92 30.27
CA ILE A 118 -15.68 11.69 29.45
C ILE A 118 -16.94 11.59 28.58
N GLN A 119 -18.13 11.90 29.11
CA GLN A 119 -19.37 11.89 28.33
C GLN A 119 -19.34 12.92 27.20
N GLN A 120 -18.87 14.14 27.46
CA GLN A 120 -18.73 15.16 26.43
C GLN A 120 -17.74 14.75 25.33
N ARG A 121 -16.61 14.13 25.72
CA ARG A 121 -15.63 13.61 24.77
C ARG A 121 -16.19 12.45 23.95
N LEU A 122 -16.99 11.57 24.54
CA LEU A 122 -17.66 10.47 23.84
C LEU A 122 -18.67 11.00 22.82
N ASP A 123 -19.53 11.94 23.19
CA ASP A 123 -20.52 12.55 22.29
C ASP A 123 -19.82 13.28 21.12
N TYR A 124 -18.70 13.97 21.39
CA TYR A 124 -17.87 14.57 20.34
C TYR A 124 -17.26 13.54 19.39
N ILE A 125 -16.78 12.41 19.92
CA ILE A 125 -16.22 11.32 19.12
C ILE A 125 -17.30 10.65 18.27
N GLU A 126 -18.47 10.37 18.83
CA GLU A 126 -19.62 9.79 18.10
C GLU A 126 -20.07 10.68 16.94
N LYS A 127 -20.13 12.01 17.17
CA LYS A 127 -20.43 12.97 16.12
C LYS A 127 -19.36 13.00 15.01
N ARG A 128 -18.07 12.87 15.37
CA ARG A 128 -16.99 12.80 14.38
C ARG A 128 -16.99 11.49 13.61
N LEU A 129 -17.22 10.36 14.28
CA LEU A 129 -17.37 9.07 13.63
C LEU A 129 -18.53 9.08 12.64
N SER A 130 -19.68 9.61 13.04
CA SER A 130 -20.85 9.75 12.16
C SER A 130 -20.57 10.60 10.91
N ARG A 131 -19.71 11.64 11.02
CA ARG A 131 -19.29 12.44 9.86
C ARG A 131 -18.34 11.66 8.95
N ILE A 132 -17.34 10.99 9.54
CA ILE A 132 -16.38 10.18 8.79
C ILE A 132 -17.07 9.03 8.07
N GLU A 133 -18.04 8.37 8.71
CA GLU A 133 -18.81 7.30 8.09
C GLU A 133 -19.61 7.80 6.89
N LYS A 134 -20.21 9.00 6.98
CA LYS A 134 -20.88 9.64 5.85
C LYS A 134 -19.91 10.00 4.74
N GLU A 135 -18.75 10.60 5.05
CA GLU A 135 -17.72 10.92 4.06
C GLU A 135 -17.18 9.65 3.38
N ILE A 136 -16.97 8.56 4.12
CA ILE A 136 -16.55 7.27 3.56
C ILE A 136 -17.63 6.71 2.64
N GLU A 137 -18.90 6.80 3.02
CA GLU A 137 -20.02 6.33 2.20
C GLU A 137 -20.16 7.17 0.92
N GLU A 138 -19.99 8.49 1.00
CA GLU A 138 -19.97 9.37 -0.16
C GLU A 138 -18.77 9.08 -1.08
N LEU A 139 -17.58 8.86 -0.50
CA LEU A 139 -16.39 8.46 -1.24
C LEU A 139 -16.58 7.09 -1.89
N ARG A 140 -17.20 6.12 -1.21
CA ARG A 140 -17.53 4.80 -1.79
C ARG A 140 -18.51 4.95 -2.94
N ARG A 141 -19.52 5.81 -2.83
CA ARG A 141 -20.45 6.10 -3.93
C ARG A 141 -19.73 6.76 -5.09
N ALA A 142 -18.94 7.80 -4.85
CA ALA A 142 -18.15 8.47 -5.89
C ALA A 142 -17.18 7.50 -6.57
N LEU A 143 -16.54 6.63 -5.80
CA LEU A 143 -15.63 5.62 -6.31
C LEU A 143 -16.37 4.53 -7.09
N ASN A 144 -17.58 4.14 -6.69
CA ASN A 144 -18.44 3.27 -7.49
C ASN A 144 -18.90 3.93 -8.78
N TYR A 145 -19.21 5.24 -8.79
CA TYR A 145 -19.51 5.98 -10.02
C TYR A 145 -18.30 6.09 -10.95
N LEU A 146 -17.08 6.16 -10.40
CA LEU A 146 -15.83 6.15 -11.17
C LEU A 146 -15.38 4.75 -11.56
N SER A 147 -15.75 3.73 -10.78
CA SER A 147 -15.37 2.34 -10.99
C SER A 147 -16.46 1.52 -11.67
N GLU A 148 -17.64 2.09 -11.96
CA GLU A 148 -18.48 1.53 -13.01
C GLU A 148 -17.59 1.54 -14.25
N PRO A 149 -17.11 0.36 -14.71
CA PRO A 149 -16.53 0.33 -16.02
C PRO A 149 -17.72 0.71 -16.90
N LYS A 150 -17.64 1.87 -17.56
CA LYS A 150 -18.35 2.04 -18.81
C LYS A 150 -18.21 0.70 -19.51
N ARG A 151 -19.35 0.12 -19.91
CA ARG A 151 -19.40 -1.07 -20.74
C ARG A 151 -18.80 -0.74 -22.10
N GLU A 152 -17.55 -0.27 -22.13
CA GLU A 152 -16.70 -0.20 -23.28
C GLU A 152 -16.40 -1.65 -23.57
N SER A 153 -17.09 -2.15 -24.59
CA SER A 153 -16.86 -3.43 -25.23
C SER A 153 -15.38 -3.76 -25.22
N LYS A 154 -15.01 -4.69 -24.33
CA LYS A 154 -13.64 -5.14 -24.00
C LYS A 154 -13.07 -6.02 -25.11
N THR A 155 -13.07 -5.54 -26.35
CA THR A 155 -12.56 -6.25 -27.52
C THR A 155 -11.48 -5.40 -28.15
N LEU A 156 -10.44 -6.05 -28.69
CA LEU A 156 -9.45 -5.34 -29.47
C LEU A 156 -10.15 -4.71 -30.71
N PRO A 157 -9.72 -3.54 -31.17
CA PRO A 157 -10.29 -2.93 -32.38
C PRO A 157 -10.03 -3.76 -33.63
N SER A 158 -8.99 -4.59 -33.61
CA SER A 158 -8.70 -5.62 -34.62
C SER A 158 -8.31 -6.92 -33.89
N PRO A 159 -8.73 -8.10 -34.37
CA PRO A 159 -8.40 -9.39 -33.75
C PRO A 159 -6.90 -9.68 -33.73
N VAL A 160 -6.12 -9.05 -34.62
CA VAL A 160 -4.66 -9.14 -34.70
C VAL A 160 -4.11 -7.72 -34.80
N LEU A 161 -3.16 -7.39 -33.92
CA LEU A 161 -2.45 -6.11 -33.88
C LEU A 161 -0.96 -6.33 -33.69
N SER A 162 -0.13 -5.34 -34.07
CA SER A 162 1.26 -5.34 -33.64
C SER A 162 1.34 -5.09 -32.14
N PHE A 163 2.38 -5.59 -31.49
CA PHE A 163 2.60 -5.38 -30.07
C PHE A 163 2.64 -3.89 -29.70
N ASN A 164 3.33 -3.07 -30.49
CA ASN A 164 3.47 -1.64 -30.24
C ASN A 164 2.14 -0.89 -30.40
N ASP A 165 1.37 -1.25 -31.43
CA ASP A 165 0.06 -0.63 -31.67
C ASP A 165 -0.92 -1.01 -30.57
N ALA A 166 -0.93 -2.29 -30.16
CA ALA A 166 -1.76 -2.76 -29.06
C ALA A 166 -1.40 -2.08 -27.74
N GLN A 167 -0.12 -1.89 -27.44
CA GLN A 167 0.33 -1.19 -26.24
C GLN A 167 -0.05 0.29 -26.25
N THR A 168 0.05 0.95 -27.40
CA THR A 168 -0.32 2.37 -27.56
C THR A 168 -1.84 2.57 -27.46
N LEU A 169 -2.63 1.68 -28.06
CA LEU A 169 -4.10 1.76 -28.07
C LEU A 169 -4.72 1.42 -26.71
N LEU A 170 -4.20 0.40 -26.03
CA LEU A 170 -4.79 -0.09 -24.78
C LEU A 170 -4.16 0.54 -23.53
N GLY A 171 -2.93 1.03 -23.60
CA GLY A 171 -2.22 1.59 -22.45
C GLY A 171 -2.20 0.63 -21.26
N SER A 172 -2.74 1.06 -20.12
CA SER A 172 -2.82 0.25 -18.90
C SER A 172 -3.74 -0.97 -18.99
N LEU A 173 -4.70 -0.98 -19.94
CA LEU A 173 -5.55 -2.14 -20.19
C LEU A 173 -4.78 -3.28 -20.86
N PHE A 174 -3.67 -2.99 -21.55
CA PHE A 174 -2.86 -4.00 -22.22
C PHE A 174 -2.34 -5.05 -21.23
N GLU A 175 -1.68 -4.60 -20.17
CA GLU A 175 -1.11 -5.50 -19.15
C GLU A 175 -2.21 -6.30 -18.45
N ARG A 176 -3.34 -5.64 -18.15
CA ARG A 176 -4.50 -6.32 -17.55
C ARG A 176 -5.05 -7.41 -18.47
N MET A 177 -5.23 -7.11 -19.76
CA MET A 177 -5.76 -8.09 -20.71
C MET A 177 -4.78 -9.24 -20.96
N LEU A 178 -3.47 -8.97 -20.94
CA LEU A 178 -2.43 -9.99 -21.07
C LEU A 178 -2.43 -10.90 -19.83
N TYR A 179 -2.52 -10.32 -18.62
CA TYR A 179 -2.58 -11.06 -17.37
C TYR A 179 -3.87 -11.88 -17.21
N GLU A 180 -5.02 -11.30 -17.58
CA GLU A 180 -6.31 -11.99 -17.63
C GLU A 180 -6.36 -13.07 -18.73
N GLY A 181 -5.34 -13.15 -19.60
CA GLY A 181 -5.26 -14.10 -20.70
C GLY A 181 -6.32 -13.85 -21.78
N LYS A 182 -6.79 -12.62 -21.96
CA LYS A 182 -7.72 -12.24 -23.03
C LYS A 182 -7.02 -12.01 -24.36
N ILE A 183 -5.74 -11.67 -24.30
CA ILE A 183 -4.88 -11.50 -25.46
C ILE A 183 -3.68 -12.43 -25.33
N VAL A 184 -3.18 -12.91 -26.46
CA VAL A 184 -2.03 -13.81 -26.57
C VAL A 184 -0.99 -13.14 -27.43
N ARG A 185 0.27 -13.18 -26.98
CA ARG A 185 1.41 -12.68 -27.76
C ARG A 185 1.98 -13.79 -28.62
N ILE A 186 2.15 -13.52 -29.91
CA ILE A 186 2.76 -14.43 -30.88
C ILE A 186 3.81 -13.62 -31.64
N GLY A 187 5.08 -13.84 -31.30
CA GLY A 187 6.20 -13.05 -31.84
C GLY A 187 6.00 -11.55 -31.62
N LYS A 188 5.90 -10.80 -32.73
CA LYS A 188 5.65 -9.35 -32.74
C LYS A 188 4.17 -8.96 -32.71
N LEU A 189 3.27 -9.93 -32.78
CA LEU A 189 1.82 -9.71 -32.83
C LEU A 189 1.17 -10.00 -31.49
N VAL A 190 0.04 -9.34 -31.29
CA VAL A 190 -0.89 -9.55 -30.18
C VAL A 190 -2.24 -9.89 -30.78
N VAL A 191 -2.82 -10.97 -30.29
CA VAL A 191 -4.00 -11.58 -30.86
C VAL A 191 -5.04 -11.77 -29.78
N GLU A 192 -6.31 -11.54 -30.09
CA GLU A 192 -7.39 -11.88 -29.16
C GLU A 192 -7.46 -13.40 -28.95
N LYS A 193 -7.58 -13.85 -27.70
CA LYS A 193 -7.63 -15.29 -27.38
C LYS A 193 -8.80 -15.99 -28.08
N SER A 194 -9.95 -15.34 -28.14
CA SER A 194 -11.15 -15.86 -28.83
C SER A 194 -10.85 -16.18 -30.30
N PHE A 195 -10.22 -15.25 -31.00
CA PHE A 195 -9.79 -15.38 -32.39
C PHE A 195 -8.70 -16.44 -32.56
N TYR A 196 -7.69 -16.44 -31.68
CA TYR A 196 -6.61 -17.41 -31.74
C TYR A 196 -7.11 -18.86 -31.59
N GLU A 197 -8.00 -19.11 -30.64
CA GLU A 197 -8.58 -20.44 -30.44
C GLU A 197 -9.49 -20.86 -31.61
N GLN A 198 -10.24 -19.92 -32.21
CA GLN A 198 -11.01 -20.20 -33.42
C GLN A 198 -10.11 -20.56 -34.60
N PHE A 199 -8.99 -19.84 -34.75
CA PHE A 199 -8.02 -20.12 -35.80
C PHE A 199 -7.35 -21.48 -35.60
N LYS A 200 -6.95 -21.82 -34.38
CA LYS A 200 -6.36 -23.14 -34.05
C LYS A 200 -7.28 -24.31 -34.40
N ARG A 201 -8.60 -24.16 -34.29
CA ARG A 201 -9.57 -25.20 -34.67
C ARG A 201 -9.59 -25.51 -36.18
N LYS A 202 -9.04 -24.62 -37.01
CA LYS A 202 -8.92 -24.85 -38.46
C LYS A 202 -7.75 -25.80 -38.80
N PHE A 203 -6.89 -26.12 -37.84
CA PHE A 203 -5.79 -27.05 -38.04
C PHE A 203 -6.26 -28.50 -37.82
N PRO A 204 -5.76 -29.48 -38.60
CA PRO A 204 -4.77 -29.34 -39.67
C PRO A 204 -5.32 -28.64 -40.92
N LEU A 205 -4.58 -27.65 -41.44
CA LEU A 205 -5.02 -26.78 -42.53
C LEU A 205 -4.32 -27.20 -43.84
N LYS A 206 -5.06 -27.51 -44.90
CA LYS A 206 -4.42 -27.86 -46.20
C LYS A 206 -3.84 -26.61 -46.84
N ILE A 207 -2.75 -26.76 -47.61
CA ILE A 207 -2.13 -25.62 -48.33
C ILE A 207 -3.13 -24.94 -49.25
N SER A 208 -4.00 -25.71 -49.91
CA SER A 208 -5.07 -25.20 -50.78
C SER A 208 -6.08 -24.32 -50.04
N ASP A 209 -6.28 -24.54 -48.73
CA ASP A 209 -7.25 -23.80 -47.93
C ASP A 209 -6.65 -22.50 -47.35
N VAL A 210 -5.33 -22.29 -47.49
CA VAL A 210 -4.63 -21.07 -47.03
C VAL A 210 -5.10 -19.84 -47.82
N GLU A 211 -5.42 -20.00 -49.10
CA GLU A 211 -5.92 -18.90 -49.94
C GLU A 211 -7.27 -18.37 -49.45
N ASN A 212 -8.09 -19.25 -48.85
CA ASN A 212 -9.42 -18.94 -48.31
C ASN A 212 -9.40 -18.30 -46.91
N LEU A 213 -8.21 -18.13 -46.30
CA LEU A 213 -8.08 -17.44 -45.03
C LEU A 213 -8.29 -15.93 -45.18
N SER A 214 -8.83 -15.30 -44.14
CA SER A 214 -8.89 -13.84 -44.05
C SER A 214 -7.49 -13.23 -43.93
N ASP A 215 -7.35 -11.95 -44.27
CA ASP A 215 -6.04 -11.26 -44.22
C ASP A 215 -5.43 -11.28 -42.81
N ALA A 216 -6.25 -11.12 -41.77
CA ALA A 216 -5.80 -11.21 -40.38
C ALA A 216 -5.29 -12.63 -40.03
N GLU A 217 -5.93 -13.67 -40.54
CA GLU A 217 -5.49 -15.06 -40.35
C GLU A 217 -4.22 -15.39 -41.12
N LYS A 218 -4.05 -14.83 -42.33
CA LYS A 218 -2.82 -14.97 -43.11
C LYS A 218 -1.63 -14.34 -42.39
N ILE A 219 -1.80 -13.13 -41.86
CA ILE A 219 -0.79 -12.43 -41.06
C ILE A 219 -0.43 -13.24 -39.81
N LEU A 220 -1.44 -13.76 -39.11
CA LEU A 220 -1.25 -14.63 -37.96
C LEU A 220 -0.49 -15.91 -38.33
N LEU A 221 -0.87 -16.58 -39.42
CA LEU A 221 -0.24 -17.81 -39.88
C LEU A 221 1.23 -17.61 -40.23
N GLU A 222 1.57 -16.52 -40.93
CA GLU A 222 2.95 -16.20 -41.24
C GLU A 222 3.80 -16.01 -39.98
N GLU A 223 3.25 -15.31 -38.99
CA GLU A 223 3.97 -15.09 -37.73
C GLU A 223 4.09 -16.39 -36.93
N MET A 224 3.05 -17.22 -36.88
CA MET A 224 3.11 -18.55 -36.28
C MET A 224 4.15 -19.46 -36.96
N ARG A 225 4.33 -19.35 -38.28
CA ARG A 225 5.38 -20.08 -39.00
C ARG A 225 6.78 -19.58 -38.63
N LYS A 226 6.98 -18.27 -38.47
CA LYS A 226 8.27 -17.69 -38.04
C LYS A 226 8.63 -18.12 -36.62
N GLU A 227 7.65 -18.15 -35.73
CA GLU A 227 7.80 -18.60 -34.33
C GLU A 227 7.82 -20.13 -34.18
N ALA A 228 7.88 -20.88 -35.30
CA ALA A 228 7.89 -22.34 -35.33
C ALA A 228 6.70 -23.02 -34.60
N LEU A 229 5.57 -22.32 -34.48
CA LEU A 229 4.33 -22.86 -33.89
C LEU A 229 3.53 -23.70 -34.90
N VAL A 230 3.83 -23.57 -36.19
CA VAL A 230 3.17 -24.30 -37.28
C VAL A 230 4.23 -24.90 -38.19
N ILE A 231 4.09 -26.19 -38.50
CA ILE A 231 4.96 -26.91 -39.43
C ILE A 231 4.19 -27.39 -40.65
N LEU A 232 4.90 -27.48 -41.76
CA LEU A 232 4.40 -28.12 -42.97
C LEU A 232 4.63 -29.63 -42.88
N TYR A 233 3.54 -30.38 -42.74
CA TYR A 233 3.55 -31.83 -42.67
C TYR A 233 3.34 -32.44 -44.07
N ALA A 234 4.26 -33.33 -44.46
CA ALA A 234 4.23 -34.08 -45.72
C ALA A 234 4.05 -33.22 -46.99
N GLY A 235 4.40 -31.92 -46.92
CA GLY A 235 4.25 -30.99 -48.05
C GLY A 235 2.81 -30.73 -48.47
N ARG A 236 1.80 -31.06 -47.65
CA ARG A 236 0.38 -30.99 -48.03
C ARG A 236 -0.51 -30.25 -47.03
N GLU A 237 -0.16 -30.29 -45.75
CA GLU A 237 -0.96 -29.69 -44.69
C GLU A 237 -0.10 -29.05 -43.61
N LEU A 238 -0.60 -27.96 -43.05
CA LEU A 238 -0.02 -27.25 -41.92
C LEU A 238 -0.58 -27.83 -40.64
N ARG A 239 0.29 -28.17 -39.69
CA ARG A 239 -0.06 -28.70 -38.38
C ARG A 239 0.51 -27.79 -37.29
N LEU A 240 -0.21 -27.69 -36.18
CA LEU A 240 0.30 -27.03 -34.98
C LEU A 240 1.40 -27.89 -34.39
N VAL A 241 2.51 -27.25 -34.00
CA VAL A 241 3.54 -27.88 -33.19
C VAL A 241 3.06 -27.81 -31.76
N GLU A 242 2.41 -28.87 -31.28
CA GLU A 242 2.07 -28.95 -29.86
C GLU A 242 3.37 -29.02 -29.04
N SER A 243 3.49 -28.13 -28.06
CA SER A 243 4.47 -28.17 -26.98
C SER A 243 3.89 -28.91 -25.79
#